data_AF-A0A0R0H2C9-F1
#
_entry.id   AF-A0A0R0H2C9-F1
#
_cell.length_a   1.000
_cell.length_b   1.000
_cell.length_c   1.000
_cell.angle_alpha   90.00
_cell.angle_beta   90.00
_cell.angle_gamma   90.00
#
_symmetry.space_group_name_H-M   'P 1'
#
loop_
_entity.id
_entity.type
_entity.pdbx_description
1 polymer ?
#
loop_
_entity_poly.entity_id
_entity_poly.type
_entity_poly.pdbx_seq_one_letter_code
_entity_poly.pdbx_strand_id
1 'polypeptide(L)'
;MALRIHVISPFFSISTTSPVALSTHKLTIRRINCTGGGEGGINDASLASELAARAARMNAHSVMAEEAMRKSRKLLFGELCEYMGLDEDQAQHKWTYMDDDEKLVLVKAFLAEWGSHFHPLSARSTKEMLEEYLRQGNSPPKLTNSPFFFEGLNRIIGFP
;
A
#
# COMPACT_ATOMS: atom_id res chain seq x y z
N MET A 1 -41.21 -6.49 8.03
CA MET A 1 -40.82 -5.11 7.64
C MET A 1 -39.72 -5.22 6.61
N ALA A 2 -39.98 -4.86 5.35
CA ALA A 2 -39.00 -4.99 4.28
C ALA A 2 -38.19 -3.69 4.18
N LEU A 3 -36.89 -3.76 4.47
CA LEU A 3 -35.99 -2.62 4.39
C LEU A 3 -35.64 -2.38 2.90
N ARG A 4 -36.24 -1.35 2.29
CA ARG A 4 -35.95 -0.91 0.91
C ARG A 4 -34.73 0.00 0.96
N ILE A 5 -33.54 -0.52 0.67
CA ILE A 5 -32.34 0.32 0.53
C ILE A 5 -32.41 0.96 -0.85
N HIS A 6 -32.70 2.26 -0.88
CA HIS A 6 -32.53 3.08 -2.07
C HIS A 6 -31.03 3.21 -2.34
N VAL A 7 -30.56 2.51 -3.37
CA VAL A 7 -29.25 2.79 -3.95
C VAL A 7 -29.35 4.20 -4.54
N ILE A 8 -28.88 5.18 -3.79
CA ILE A 8 -28.57 6.50 -4.32
C ILE A 8 -27.48 6.24 -5.34
N SER A 9 -27.84 6.17 -6.62
CA SER A 9 -26.89 6.28 -7.72
C SER A 9 -26.44 7.74 -7.73
N PRO A 10 -25.21 8.10 -7.30
CA PRO A 10 -24.69 9.36 -7.73
C PRO A 10 -24.32 9.11 -9.19
N PHE A 11 -25.19 9.52 -10.09
CA PHE A 11 -24.78 10.02 -11.39
C PHE A 11 -23.82 11.20 -11.14
N PHE A 12 -22.60 10.91 -10.69
CA PHE A 12 -21.47 11.69 -11.13
C PHE A 12 -21.35 11.35 -12.60
N SER A 13 -21.88 12.26 -13.39
CA SER A 13 -21.57 12.42 -14.80
C SER A 13 -20.14 11.95 -15.02
N ILE A 14 -20.03 10.91 -15.84
CA ILE A 14 -18.80 10.43 -16.43
C ILE A 14 -18.29 11.60 -17.29
N SER A 15 -17.66 12.59 -16.64
CA SER A 15 -16.66 13.40 -17.29
C SER A 15 -15.52 12.44 -17.53
N THR A 16 -15.57 11.82 -18.71
CA THR A 16 -14.44 11.38 -19.51
C THR A 16 -13.20 11.17 -18.69
N THR A 17 -12.88 9.89 -18.45
CA THR A 17 -11.52 9.36 -18.32
C THR A 17 -10.48 10.47 -18.44
N SER A 18 -10.24 11.19 -17.34
CA SER A 18 -8.95 11.83 -17.19
C SER A 18 -8.06 10.62 -17.09
N PRO A 19 -7.22 10.29 -18.10
CA PRO A 19 -6.16 9.35 -17.81
C PRO A 19 -5.53 9.89 -16.54
N VAL A 20 -5.30 9.04 -15.55
CA VAL A 20 -4.35 9.38 -14.50
C VAL A 20 -3.11 9.74 -15.30
N ALA A 21 -2.92 11.03 -15.50
CA ALA A 21 -1.73 11.54 -16.10
C ALA A 21 -0.73 11.08 -15.07
N LEU A 22 0.00 10.02 -15.41
CA LEU A 22 1.32 9.82 -14.88
C LEU A 22 1.93 11.18 -15.13
N SER A 23 1.92 12.02 -14.10
CA SER A 23 2.72 13.20 -14.07
C SER A 23 4.10 12.57 -14.15
N THR A 24 4.59 12.45 -15.38
CA THR A 24 5.98 12.64 -15.68
C THR A 24 6.23 14.06 -15.20
N HIS A 25 6.29 14.23 -13.88
CA HIS A 25 7.12 15.22 -13.27
C HIS A 25 8.41 14.95 -13.98
N LYS A 26 8.68 15.79 -14.98
CA LYS A 26 9.96 15.88 -15.64
C LYS A 26 10.87 15.98 -14.44
N LEU A 27 11.53 14.87 -14.10
CA LEU A 27 12.52 14.86 -13.06
C LEU A 27 13.51 15.84 -13.64
N THR A 28 13.41 17.10 -13.24
CA THR A 28 14.44 18.06 -13.50
C THR A 28 15.55 17.54 -12.63
N ILE A 29 16.31 16.59 -13.21
CA ILE A 29 17.51 16.04 -12.63
C ILE A 29 18.40 17.28 -12.56
N ARG A 30 18.36 17.95 -11.41
CA ARG A 30 19.22 19.07 -11.12
C ARG A 30 20.62 18.48 -11.13
N ARG A 31 21.33 18.65 -12.24
CA ARG A 31 22.74 18.28 -12.34
C ARG A 31 23.49 19.24 -11.43
N ILE A 32 24.03 18.69 -10.35
CA ILE A 32 24.93 19.41 -9.46
C ILE A 32 26.29 19.43 -10.17
N ASN A 33 26.76 20.62 -10.57
CA ASN A 33 28.11 20.77 -11.06
C ASN A 33 29.01 21.12 -9.88
N CYS A 34 29.90 20.20 -9.50
CA CYS A 34 30.81 20.39 -8.36
C CYS A 34 32.04 21.26 -8.69
N THR A 35 32.11 21.86 -9.87
CA THR A 35 33.19 22.75 -10.28
C THR A 35 32.71 24.19 -10.29
N GLY A 36 33.11 24.98 -9.28
CA GLY A 36 32.92 26.42 -9.29
C GLY A 36 32.92 27.07 -7.92
N GLY A 37 34.11 27.34 -7.37
CA GLY A 37 34.31 28.28 -6.26
C GLY A 37 34.10 29.75 -6.68
N GLY A 38 33.00 30.04 -7.38
CA GLY A 38 32.59 31.38 -7.78
C GLY A 38 31.30 31.81 -7.06
N GLU A 39 31.07 33.11 -6.98
CA GLU A 39 29.98 33.81 -6.28
C GLU A 39 28.54 33.38 -6.68
N GLY A 40 28.40 32.49 -7.67
CA GLY A 40 27.14 31.84 -8.10
C GLY A 40 27.07 30.33 -7.85
N GLY A 41 27.95 29.79 -7.01
CA GLY A 41 27.96 28.38 -6.60
C GLY A 41 26.67 27.98 -5.90
N ILE A 42 26.30 26.70 -6.03
CA ILE A 42 25.14 26.15 -5.33
C ILE A 42 25.40 26.26 -3.82
N ASN A 43 24.62 27.08 -3.13
CA ASN A 43 24.72 27.27 -1.68
C ASN A 43 24.19 26.03 -0.92
N ASP A 44 24.93 25.56 0.08
CA ASP A 44 24.57 24.43 0.94
C ASP A 44 23.17 24.58 1.55
N ALA A 45 22.80 25.80 1.96
CA ALA A 45 21.47 26.06 2.51
C ALA A 45 20.34 25.77 1.49
N SER A 46 20.59 26.06 0.21
CA SER A 46 19.63 25.78 -0.86
C SER A 46 19.49 24.28 -1.15
N LEU A 47 20.59 23.53 -1.07
CA LEU A 47 20.59 22.07 -1.22
C LEU A 47 19.91 21.38 -0.04
N ALA A 48 20.23 21.81 1.18
CA ALA A 48 19.62 21.28 2.40
C ALA A 48 18.10 21.53 2.40
N SER A 49 17.66 22.73 2.01
CA SER A 49 16.24 23.06 1.89
C SER A 49 15.54 22.21 0.82
N GLU A 50 16.16 22.02 -0.36
CA GLU A 50 15.60 21.17 -1.41
C GLU A 50 15.51 19.70 -0.97
N LEU A 51 16.56 19.17 -0.32
CA LEU A 51 16.57 17.81 0.22
C LEU A 51 15.48 17.64 1.29
N ALA A 52 15.35 18.58 2.22
CA ALA A 52 14.31 18.57 3.24
C ALA A 52 12.90 18.55 2.61
N ALA A 53 12.66 19.36 1.57
CA ALA A 53 11.39 19.37 0.85
C ALA A 53 11.12 18.06 0.08
N ARG A 54 12.16 17.41 -0.45
CA ARG A 54 12.04 16.09 -1.09
C ARG A 54 11.77 15.00 -0.06
N ALA A 55 12.50 14.99 1.05
CA ALA A 55 12.29 14.05 2.15
C ALA A 55 10.89 14.19 2.76
N ALA A 56 10.42 15.42 2.99
CA ALA A 56 9.07 15.68 3.48
C ALA A 56 7.99 15.12 2.54
N ARG A 57 8.16 15.30 1.22
CA ARG A 57 7.26 14.71 0.22
C ARG A 57 7.31 13.18 0.22
N MET A 58 8.50 12.60 0.25
CA MET A 58 8.67 11.14 0.32
C MET A 58 8.02 10.55 1.58
N ASN A 59 8.20 11.21 2.72
CA ASN A 59 7.59 10.81 3.98
C ASN A 59 6.06 10.88 3.90
N ALA A 60 5.51 11.96 3.35
CA ALA A 60 4.06 12.07 3.16
C ALA A 60 3.51 10.97 2.24
N HIS A 61 4.19 10.68 1.12
CA HIS A 61 3.82 9.58 0.24
C HIS A 61 3.93 8.21 0.93
N SER A 62 4.96 7.99 1.74
CA SER A 62 5.14 6.77 2.51
C SER A 62 3.98 6.54 3.49
N VAL A 63 3.59 7.58 4.24
CA VAL A 63 2.47 7.50 5.20
C VAL A 63 1.15 7.19 4.49
N MET A 64 0.87 7.87 3.37
CA MET A 64 -0.34 7.61 2.59
C MET A 64 -0.34 6.18 2.00
N ALA A 65 0.81 5.71 1.52
CA ALA A 65 0.95 4.36 0.99
C ALA A 65 0.75 3.30 2.07
N GLU A 66 1.30 3.50 3.27
CA GLU A 66 1.11 2.62 4.41
C GLU A 66 -0.37 2.56 4.84
N GLU A 67 -1.04 3.72 4.93
CA GLU A 67 -2.46 3.78 5.27
C GLU A 67 -3.32 3.07 4.23
N ALA A 68 -3.02 3.27 2.94
CA ALA A 68 -3.70 2.60 1.84
C ALA A 68 -3.51 1.08 1.94
N MET A 69 -2.27 0.61 2.11
CA MET A 69 -1.96 -0.82 2.25
C MET A 69 -2.66 -1.45 3.46
N ARG A 70 -2.71 -0.75 4.59
CA ARG A 70 -3.45 -1.20 5.78
C ARG A 70 -4.95 -1.37 5.48
N LYS A 71 -5.56 -0.39 4.80
CA LYS A 71 -6.97 -0.47 4.40
C LYS A 71 -7.20 -1.60 3.39
N SER A 72 -6.31 -1.76 2.42
CA SER A 72 -6.38 -2.83 1.42
C SER A 72 -6.32 -4.22 2.06
N ARG A 73 -5.39 -4.44 3.01
CA ARG A 73 -5.28 -5.69 3.77
C ARG A 73 -6.55 -6.01 4.55
N LYS A 74 -7.14 -5.00 5.23
CA LYS A 74 -8.40 -5.17 5.96
C LYS A 74 -9.56 -5.56 5.03
N LEU A 75 -9.70 -4.84 3.92
CA LEU A 75 -10.75 -5.12 2.94
C LEU A 75 -10.59 -6.55 2.39
N LEU A 76 -9.37 -6.91 1.98
CA LEU A 76 -9.06 -8.23 1.46
C LEU A 76 -9.41 -9.36 2.43
N PHE A 77 -9.13 -9.17 3.73
CA PHE A 77 -9.51 -10.14 4.75
C PHE A 77 -11.04 -10.24 4.90
N GLY A 78 -11.77 -9.13 4.86
CA GLY A 78 -13.24 -9.13 4.88
C GLY A 78 -13.85 -9.90 3.71
N GLU A 79 -13.36 -9.68 2.50
CA GLU A 79 -13.79 -10.40 1.29
C GLU A 79 -13.47 -11.91 1.40
N LEU A 80 -12.33 -12.27 1.99
CA LEU A 80 -11.99 -13.67 2.25
C LEU A 80 -12.95 -14.29 3.28
N CYS A 81 -13.33 -13.56 4.32
CA CYS A 81 -14.31 -14.02 5.32
C CYS A 81 -15.66 -14.31 4.66
N GLU A 82 -16.12 -13.40 3.80
CA GLU A 82 -17.36 -13.57 3.02
C GLU A 82 -17.28 -14.81 2.13
N TYR A 83 -16.17 -14.99 1.40
CA TYR A 83 -15.93 -16.18 0.57
C TYR A 83 -15.94 -17.48 1.39
N MET A 84 -15.41 -17.46 2.61
CA MET A 84 -15.41 -18.62 3.51
C MET A 84 -16.77 -18.85 4.20
N GLY A 85 -17.68 -17.87 4.17
CA GLY A 85 -18.92 -17.88 4.92
C GLY A 85 -18.72 -17.87 6.43
N LEU A 86 -17.65 -17.21 6.92
CA LEU A 86 -17.27 -17.15 8.33
C LEU A 86 -17.22 -15.71 8.81
N ASP A 87 -17.45 -15.48 10.10
CA ASP A 87 -17.09 -14.21 10.72
C ASP A 87 -15.56 -14.05 10.86
N GLU A 88 -15.10 -12.83 11.18
CA GLU A 88 -13.67 -12.51 11.27
C GLU A 88 -12.92 -13.40 12.27
N ASP A 89 -13.51 -13.70 13.43
CA ASP A 89 -12.88 -14.50 14.48
C ASP A 89 -12.78 -15.97 14.05
N GLN A 90 -13.85 -16.51 13.47
CA GLN A 90 -13.87 -17.86 12.92
C GLN A 90 -12.88 -18.03 11.76
N ALA A 91 -12.81 -17.05 10.86
CA ALA A 91 -11.89 -17.06 9.73
C ALA A 91 -10.44 -16.98 10.19
N GLN A 92 -10.13 -16.09 11.15
CA GLN A 92 -8.80 -15.98 11.75
C GLN A 92 -8.40 -17.27 12.47
N HIS A 93 -9.31 -17.85 13.25
CA HIS A 93 -9.08 -19.12 13.93
C HIS A 93 -8.77 -20.20 12.91
N LYS A 94 -9.64 -20.39 11.91
CA LYS A 94 -9.45 -21.38 10.84
C LYS A 94 -8.12 -21.18 10.11
N TRP A 95 -7.81 -19.95 9.70
CA TRP A 95 -6.55 -19.61 9.03
C TRP A 95 -5.33 -20.00 9.87
N THR A 96 -5.38 -19.82 11.19
CA THR A 96 -4.25 -20.13 12.09
C THR A 96 -3.93 -21.63 12.12
N TYR A 97 -4.95 -22.49 12.00
CA TYR A 97 -4.78 -23.94 12.00
C TYR A 97 -4.46 -24.54 10.63
N MET A 98 -4.58 -23.76 9.54
CA MET A 98 -4.22 -24.21 8.20
C MET A 98 -2.70 -24.21 8.01
N ASP A 99 -2.19 -25.23 7.35
CA ASP A 99 -0.81 -25.22 6.88
C ASP A 99 -0.62 -24.24 5.69
N ASP A 100 0.64 -24.04 5.28
CA ASP A 100 0.97 -23.08 4.23
C ASP A 100 0.40 -23.45 2.86
N ASP A 101 0.29 -24.75 2.56
CA ASP A 101 -0.23 -25.25 1.29
C ASP A 101 -1.75 -25.13 1.24
N GLU A 102 -2.44 -25.49 2.33
CA GLU A 102 -3.88 -25.30 2.50
C GLU A 102 -4.27 -23.82 2.34
N LYS A 103 -3.51 -22.90 2.97
CA LYS A 103 -3.71 -21.46 2.80
C LYS A 103 -3.54 -21.04 1.36
N LEU A 104 -2.50 -21.53 0.68
CA LEU A 104 -2.25 -21.17 -0.71
C LEU A 104 -3.34 -21.70 -1.65
N VAL A 105 -3.87 -22.90 -1.40
CA VAL A 105 -5.00 -23.49 -2.14
C VAL A 105 -6.26 -22.66 -1.92
N LEU A 106 -6.58 -22.29 -0.67
CA LEU A 106 -7.71 -21.43 -0.34
C LEU A 106 -7.63 -20.09 -1.07
N VAL A 107 -6.46 -19.42 -1.00
CA VAL A 107 -6.25 -18.13 -1.67
C VAL A 107 -6.37 -18.26 -3.19
N LYS A 108 -5.85 -19.34 -3.80
CA LYS A 108 -6.03 -19.57 -5.24
C LYS A 108 -7.50 -19.70 -5.63
N ALA A 109 -8.28 -20.45 -4.86
CA ALA A 109 -9.71 -20.62 -5.11
C ALA A 109 -10.48 -19.31 -4.93
N PHE A 110 -10.22 -18.59 -3.82
CA PHE A 110 -10.76 -17.26 -3.56
C PHE A 110 -10.46 -16.29 -4.72
N LEU A 111 -9.22 -16.20 -5.17
CA LEU A 111 -8.83 -15.30 -6.27
C LEU A 111 -9.40 -15.72 -7.63
N ALA A 112 -9.70 -17.00 -7.84
CA ALA A 112 -10.35 -17.44 -9.08
C ALA A 112 -11.78 -16.91 -9.19
N GLU A 113 -12.49 -16.79 -8.06
CA GLU A 113 -13.83 -16.21 -8.01
C GLU A 113 -13.79 -14.67 -7.91
N TRP A 114 -13.11 -14.15 -6.90
CA TRP A 114 -13.03 -12.73 -6.59
C TRP A 114 -12.26 -11.95 -7.68
N GLY A 115 -11.17 -12.51 -8.19
CA GLY A 115 -10.32 -11.91 -9.22
C GLY A 115 -10.95 -11.88 -10.61
N SER A 116 -12.15 -12.41 -10.82
CA SER A 116 -12.89 -12.24 -12.08
C SER A 116 -13.26 -10.76 -12.37
N HIS A 117 -13.36 -9.94 -11.31
CA HIS A 117 -13.70 -8.52 -11.40
C HIS A 117 -12.50 -7.57 -11.28
N PHE A 118 -11.31 -8.10 -10.97
CA PHE A 118 -10.10 -7.31 -10.66
C PHE A 118 -8.88 -7.89 -11.36
N HIS A 119 -7.75 -7.20 -11.32
CA HIS A 119 -6.46 -7.79 -11.68
C HIS A 119 -5.77 -8.21 -10.37
N PRO A 120 -6.04 -9.42 -9.85
CA PRO A 120 -5.58 -9.80 -8.52
C PRO A 120 -4.06 -9.86 -8.49
N LEU A 121 -3.50 -9.61 -7.30
CA LEU A 121 -2.12 -9.97 -7.02
C LEU A 121 -1.93 -11.48 -7.21
N SER A 122 -0.67 -11.91 -7.31
CA SER A 122 -0.38 -13.34 -7.27
C SER A 122 -0.98 -13.97 -5.99
N ALA A 123 -1.35 -15.25 -6.04
CA ALA A 123 -1.84 -15.95 -4.86
C ALA A 123 -0.85 -15.88 -3.69
N ARG A 124 0.46 -15.90 -3.98
CA ARG A 124 1.51 -15.74 -2.97
C ARG A 124 1.47 -14.37 -2.31
N SER A 125 1.44 -13.29 -3.09
CA SER A 125 1.40 -11.93 -2.57
C SER A 125 0.11 -11.65 -1.80
N THR A 126 -1.01 -12.22 -2.25
CA THR A 126 -2.30 -12.13 -1.56
C THR A 126 -2.24 -12.83 -0.20
N LYS A 127 -1.65 -14.03 -0.14
CA LYS A 127 -1.39 -14.75 1.12
C LYS A 127 -0.52 -13.92 2.07
N GLU A 128 0.58 -13.36 1.58
CA GLU A 128 1.48 -12.51 2.37
C GLU A 128 0.78 -11.27 2.93
N MET A 129 -0.12 -10.64 2.16
CA MET A 129 -0.93 -9.51 2.62
C MET A 129 -1.93 -9.91 3.73
N LEU A 130 -2.56 -11.07 3.60
CA LEU A 130 -3.47 -11.60 4.62
C LEU A 130 -2.72 -11.96 5.91
N GLU A 131 -1.55 -12.60 5.79
CA GLU A 131 -0.68 -12.91 6.93
C GLU A 131 -0.20 -11.64 7.64
N GLU A 132 0.14 -10.61 6.89
CA GLU A 132 0.53 -9.31 7.45
C GLU A 132 -0.63 -8.66 8.22
N TYR A 133 -1.86 -8.75 7.70
CA TYR A 133 -3.06 -8.27 8.40
C TYR A 133 -3.26 -8.97 9.74
N LEU A 134 -3.23 -10.31 9.71
CA LEU A 134 -3.44 -11.15 10.89
C LEU A 134 -2.34 -11.00 11.93
N ARG A 135 -1.10 -10.68 11.51
CA ARG A 135 0.02 -10.38 12.42
C ARG A 135 -0.09 -9.00 13.07
N GLN A 136 -0.53 -7.98 12.34
CA GLN A 136 -0.71 -6.62 12.88
C GLN A 136 -1.84 -6.57 13.93
N GLY A 137 -2.81 -7.48 13.81
CA GLY A 137 -4.02 -7.48 14.63
C GLY A 137 -4.88 -6.23 14.40
N ASN A 138 -6.05 -6.19 15.03
CA ASN A 138 -6.98 -5.04 14.95
C ASN A 138 -6.51 -3.80 15.76
N SER A 139 -5.24 -3.75 16.13
CA SER A 139 -4.69 -2.68 16.96
C SER A 139 -4.63 -1.37 16.16
N PRO A 140 -5.17 -0.24 16.66
CA PRO A 140 -4.91 1.06 16.07
C PRO A 140 -3.41 1.36 16.05
N PRO A 141 -2.94 2.17 15.08
CA PRO A 141 -1.52 2.32 14.78
C PRO A 141 -0.75 2.71 16.04
N LYS A 142 0.14 1.83 16.48
CA LYS A 142 1.34 2.32 17.14
C LYS A 142 2.13 2.96 16.02
N LEU A 143 2.42 4.25 16.12
CA LEU A 143 3.41 4.92 15.26
C LEU A 143 4.79 4.29 15.54
N THR A 144 4.97 3.02 15.21
CA THR A 144 6.28 2.43 15.11
C THR A 144 6.84 2.98 13.82
N ASN A 145 7.72 3.97 13.94
CA ASN A 145 8.71 4.30 12.92
C ASN A 145 9.62 3.07 12.74
N SER A 146 9.09 1.96 12.23
CA SER A 146 9.86 0.80 11.86
C SER A 146 9.92 0.80 10.33
N PRO A 147 11.06 1.14 9.73
CA PRO A 147 11.24 1.09 8.28
C PRO A 147 11.40 -0.38 7.87
N PHE A 148 10.34 -1.18 8.00
CA PHE A 148 10.33 -2.58 7.57
C PHE A 148 9.95 -2.75 6.11
N PHE A 149 9.78 -1.68 5.32
CA PHE A 149 9.39 -1.88 3.93
C PHE A 149 10.51 -2.45 3.05
N PHE A 150 11.79 -2.38 3.43
CA PHE A 150 12.85 -3.11 2.74
C PHE A 150 14.08 -3.26 3.64
N GLU A 151 14.29 -4.41 4.28
CA GLU A 151 15.62 -4.75 4.82
C GLU A 151 16.72 -4.60 3.73
N GLY A 152 16.35 -4.79 2.46
CA GLY A 152 17.25 -4.60 1.31
C GLY A 152 17.67 -3.16 1.05
N LEU A 153 16.88 -2.14 1.39
CA LEU A 153 17.26 -0.74 1.17
C LEU A 153 18.15 -0.21 2.29
N ASN A 154 18.06 -0.76 3.50
CA ASN A 154 18.97 -0.41 4.61
C ASN A 154 20.43 -0.67 4.21
N ARG A 155 20.66 -1.76 3.44
CA ARG A 155 21.98 -2.06 2.86
C ARG A 155 22.41 -1.07 1.77
N ILE A 156 21.47 -0.45 1.07
CA ILE A 156 21.76 0.54 0.02
C ILE A 156 22.00 1.93 0.60
N ILE A 157 21.29 2.31 1.67
CA ILE A 157 21.38 3.66 2.27
C ILE A 157 22.42 3.73 3.40
N GLY A 158 22.97 2.59 3.85
CA GLY A 158 24.16 2.56 4.71
C GLY A 158 23.91 3.00 6.17
N PHE A 159 22.69 2.85 6.66
CA PHE A 159 22.44 2.93 8.11
C PHE A 159 22.53 1.54 8.74
N PRO A 160 23.26 1.39 9.87
CA PRO A 160 23.46 0.12 10.56
C PRO A 160 22.18 -0.43 11.18
#